data_AF-A0A834A254-F1
#
_entry.id   AF-A0A834A254-F1
#
_cell.length_a   1.000
_cell.length_b   1.000
_cell.length_c   1.000
_cell.angle_alpha   90.00
_cell.angle_beta   90.00
_cell.angle_gamma   90.00
#
_symmetry.space_group_name_H-M   'P 1'
#
loop_
_entity.id
_entity.type
_entity.pdbx_description
1 polymer ?
#
loop_
_entity_poly.entity_id
_entity_poly.type
_entity_poly.pdbx_seq_one_letter_code
_entity_poly.pdbx_strand_id
1 'polypeptide(L)'
;MNHKFAMEAGLSEVKSELQSRDDLLRIIEMERLQLHRELLKIGEYQNAQENKKRFESSYSPCVKEPERKKQELFSVTPDQPNHEKELNKIRSHLCEEEEDHSSAQERMRNEISDLTEELHQKEITIATIMRRAALLERQLKMELEIKEKMLAKHQVSDIRYKAVRAENAHLKGMMGDLDPGRYMSMDCTNREHSRHTSVNKLEYENERLRNDLAKLHANGKSAWDNHKTYEEPGRYAYQNKIKMEKNEHRLRQDCEPSGSATSPLPPLSLQMKEMTSPLVSDEEVFPLSPPDMSFPASLAAQHFLLEEERRAKELEKLLNTHIDELQRHTEFTLNKYTKLKQNRHI
;
A
#
# COMPACT_ATOMS: atom_id res chain seq x y z
N MET A 1 171.19 35.51 -16.80
CA MET A 1 169.93 36.17 -17.22
C MET A 1 168.92 35.23 -17.89
N ASN A 2 169.29 34.02 -18.35
CA ASN A 2 168.40 33.18 -19.18
C ASN A 2 167.32 32.36 -18.43
N HIS A 3 167.48 32.09 -17.14
CA HIS A 3 166.55 31.21 -16.42
C HIS A 3 165.23 31.88 -16.00
N LYS A 4 165.25 33.21 -15.80
CA LYS A 4 164.09 34.00 -15.38
C LYS A 4 163.06 34.16 -16.51
N PHE A 5 163.53 34.37 -17.74
CA PHE A 5 162.68 34.45 -18.94
C PHE A 5 161.95 33.13 -19.24
N ALA A 6 162.59 31.98 -19.01
CA ALA A 6 161.97 30.67 -19.25
C ALA A 6 160.83 30.37 -18.26
N MET A 7 161.00 30.72 -16.97
CA MET A 7 159.91 30.58 -15.99
C MET A 7 158.75 31.53 -16.23
N GLU A 8 159.04 32.76 -16.67
CA GLU A 8 158.01 33.76 -16.98
C GLU A 8 157.19 33.37 -18.22
N ALA A 9 157.83 32.79 -19.24
CA ALA A 9 157.15 32.21 -20.40
C ALA A 9 156.26 31.01 -20.02
N GLY A 10 156.75 30.09 -19.18
CA GLY A 10 155.97 28.94 -18.71
C GLY A 10 154.76 29.33 -17.85
N LEU A 11 154.89 30.37 -17.01
CA LEU A 11 153.76 30.93 -16.25
C LEU A 11 152.72 31.59 -17.17
N SER A 12 153.18 32.28 -18.21
CA SER A 12 152.27 32.87 -19.21
C SER A 12 151.53 31.81 -20.01
N GLU A 13 152.18 30.69 -20.32
CA GLU A 13 151.56 29.55 -21.03
C GLU A 13 150.47 28.88 -20.17
N VAL A 14 150.78 28.54 -18.91
CA VAL A 14 149.79 27.96 -17.98
C VAL A 14 148.60 28.89 -17.76
N LYS A 15 148.83 30.21 -17.70
CA LYS A 15 147.75 31.21 -17.60
C LYS A 15 146.86 31.21 -18.85
N SER A 16 147.46 31.12 -20.04
CA SER A 16 146.71 31.06 -21.30
C SER A 16 145.90 29.76 -21.44
N GLU A 17 146.44 28.64 -20.96
CA GLU A 17 145.75 27.35 -20.99
C GLU A 17 144.58 27.29 -19.98
N LEU A 18 144.75 27.85 -18.78
CA LEU A 18 143.67 27.97 -17.81
C LEU A 18 142.52 28.82 -18.34
N GLN A 19 142.85 29.95 -18.99
CA GLN A 19 141.86 30.81 -19.64
C GLN A 19 141.11 30.06 -20.75
N SER A 20 141.80 29.28 -21.58
CA SER A 20 141.21 28.45 -22.63
C SER A 20 140.27 27.37 -22.06
N ARG A 21 140.64 26.74 -20.94
CA ARG A 21 139.77 25.80 -20.22
C ARG A 21 138.51 26.46 -19.67
N ASP A 22 138.63 27.67 -19.12
CA ASP A 22 137.47 28.44 -18.64
C ASP A 22 136.54 28.87 -19.78
N ASP A 23 137.10 29.23 -20.95
CA ASP A 23 136.33 29.51 -22.17
C ASP A 23 135.58 28.26 -22.64
N LEU A 24 136.22 27.09 -22.65
CA LEU A 24 135.58 25.83 -23.01
C LEU A 24 134.46 25.44 -22.03
N LEU A 25 134.69 25.60 -20.72
CA LEU A 25 133.67 25.35 -19.70
C LEU A 25 132.45 26.27 -19.87
N ARG A 26 132.65 27.56 -20.21
CA ARG A 26 131.56 28.47 -20.55
C ARG A 26 130.75 27.99 -21.75
N ILE A 27 131.41 27.48 -22.79
CA ILE A 27 130.73 26.96 -23.99
C ILE A 27 129.90 25.72 -23.65
N ILE A 28 130.45 24.77 -22.89
CA ILE A 28 129.74 23.55 -22.47
C ILE A 28 128.51 23.90 -21.61
N GLU A 29 128.66 24.85 -20.68
CA GLU A 29 127.56 25.29 -19.82
C GLU A 29 126.44 25.97 -20.64
N MET A 30 126.80 26.77 -21.64
CA MET A 30 125.86 27.36 -22.60
C MET A 30 125.10 26.29 -23.40
N GLU A 31 125.79 25.25 -23.86
CA GLU A 31 125.18 24.15 -24.62
C GLU A 31 124.23 23.30 -23.76
N ARG A 32 124.60 23.02 -22.50
CA ARG A 32 123.74 22.34 -21.53
C ARG A 32 122.42 23.10 -21.31
N LEU A 33 122.50 24.42 -21.15
CA LEU A 33 121.31 25.26 -20.97
C LEU A 33 120.45 25.30 -22.23
N GLN A 34 121.06 25.26 -23.42
CA GLN A 34 120.33 25.21 -24.68
C GLN A 34 119.55 23.90 -24.84
N LEU A 35 120.18 22.75 -24.54
CA LEU A 35 119.53 21.44 -24.61
C LEU A 35 118.36 21.32 -23.63
N HIS A 36 118.51 21.84 -22.41
CA HIS A 36 117.39 21.90 -21.45
C HIS A 36 116.19 22.67 -21.98
N ARG A 37 116.44 23.77 -22.71
CA ARG A 37 115.39 24.60 -23.32
C ARG A 37 114.65 23.86 -24.44
N GLU A 38 115.38 23.09 -25.25
CA GLU A 38 114.78 22.30 -26.34
C GLU A 38 114.01 21.07 -25.83
N LEU A 39 114.48 20.39 -24.78
CA LEU A 39 113.73 19.31 -24.14
C LEU A 39 112.40 19.80 -23.56
N LEU A 40 112.38 20.99 -22.96
CA LEU A 40 111.16 21.59 -22.43
C LEU A 40 110.12 21.82 -23.55
N LYS A 41 110.57 22.38 -24.69
CA LYS A 41 109.70 22.57 -25.86
C LYS A 41 109.12 21.26 -26.39
N ILE A 42 109.94 20.20 -26.51
CA ILE A 42 109.48 18.90 -27.03
C ILE A 42 108.38 18.30 -26.14
N GLY A 43 108.52 18.42 -24.81
CA GLY A 43 107.50 17.96 -23.87
C GLY A 43 106.16 18.67 -24.03
N GLU A 44 106.16 19.98 -24.29
CA GLU A 44 104.95 20.77 -24.53
C GLU A 44 104.21 20.33 -25.81
N TYR A 45 104.94 20.08 -26.90
CA TYR A 45 104.34 19.62 -28.16
C TYR A 45 103.66 18.24 -28.03
N GLN A 46 104.29 17.31 -27.30
CA GLN A 46 103.72 15.98 -27.09
C GLN A 46 102.43 16.02 -26.26
N ASN A 47 102.41 16.82 -25.19
CA ASN A 47 101.25 16.99 -24.33
C ASN A 47 100.07 17.66 -25.08
N ALA A 48 100.35 18.67 -25.91
CA ALA A 48 99.33 19.29 -26.75
C ALA A 48 98.71 18.29 -27.75
N GLN A 49 99.52 17.39 -28.33
CA GLN A 49 99.04 16.38 -29.28
C GLN A 49 98.19 15.29 -28.60
N GLU A 50 98.57 14.84 -27.40
CA GLU A 50 97.83 13.82 -26.66
C GLU A 50 96.46 14.34 -26.19
N ASN A 51 96.41 15.58 -25.69
CA ASN A 51 95.15 16.22 -25.31
C ASN A 51 94.19 16.33 -26.50
N LYS A 52 94.68 16.73 -27.68
CA LYS A 52 93.86 16.81 -28.89
C LYS A 52 93.21 15.46 -29.24
N LYS A 53 93.97 14.36 -29.18
CA LYS A 53 93.44 13.00 -29.47
C LYS A 53 92.38 12.55 -28.46
N ARG A 54 92.52 12.89 -27.16
CA ARG A 54 91.50 12.61 -26.14
C ARG A 54 90.19 13.34 -26.38
N PHE A 55 90.23 14.61 -26.80
CA PHE A 55 89.04 15.39 -27.09
C PHE A 55 88.29 14.88 -28.33
N GLU A 56 88.99 14.54 -29.41
CA GLU A 56 88.36 14.05 -30.66
C GLU A 56 87.70 12.66 -30.48
N SER A 57 88.31 11.75 -29.72
CA SER A 57 87.72 10.42 -29.45
C SER A 57 86.44 10.48 -28.60
N SER A 58 86.33 11.48 -27.72
CA SER A 58 85.22 11.59 -26.77
C SER A 58 83.95 12.20 -27.41
N TYR A 59 84.10 12.96 -28.50
CA TYR A 59 82.98 13.65 -29.15
C TYR A 59 82.28 12.83 -30.26
N SER A 60 82.91 11.78 -30.81
CA SER A 60 82.36 11.06 -31.98
C SER A 60 81.10 10.21 -31.70
N PRO A 61 80.96 9.52 -30.54
CA PRO A 61 79.74 8.76 -30.22
C PRO A 61 78.55 9.63 -29.77
N CYS A 62 78.81 10.79 -29.16
CA CYS A 62 77.80 11.66 -28.54
C CYS A 62 76.87 12.33 -29.57
N VAL A 63 77.36 12.59 -30.79
CA VAL A 63 76.58 13.29 -31.83
C VAL A 63 75.60 12.38 -32.57
N LYS A 64 75.87 11.06 -32.66
CA LYS A 64 75.05 10.11 -33.44
C LYS A 64 73.83 9.58 -32.68
N GLU A 65 73.84 9.63 -31.35
CA GLU A 65 72.72 9.20 -30.52
C GLU A 65 71.47 10.10 -30.65
N PRO A 66 71.58 11.44 -30.61
CA PRO A 66 70.42 12.31 -30.84
C PRO A 66 69.91 12.26 -32.29
N GLU A 67 70.77 11.97 -33.26
CA GLU A 67 70.37 11.76 -34.66
C GLU A 67 69.54 10.48 -34.84
N ARG A 68 69.95 9.38 -34.19
CA ARG A 68 69.18 8.12 -34.18
C ARG A 68 67.82 8.29 -33.49
N LYS A 69 67.80 8.95 -32.31
CA LYS A 69 66.56 9.24 -31.59
C LYS A 69 65.63 10.15 -32.41
N LYS A 70 66.17 11.13 -33.15
CA LYS A 70 65.37 11.93 -34.10
C LYS A 70 64.78 11.06 -35.21
N GLN A 71 65.57 10.16 -35.79
CA GLN A 71 65.14 9.30 -36.89
C GLN A 71 64.05 8.29 -36.46
N GLU A 72 64.16 7.73 -35.25
CA GLU A 72 63.13 6.88 -34.63
C GLU A 72 61.83 7.66 -34.36
N LEU A 73 61.92 8.89 -33.84
CA LEU A 73 60.78 9.80 -33.67
C LEU A 73 60.09 10.10 -35.00
N PHE A 74 60.84 10.37 -36.06
CA PHE A 74 60.34 10.61 -37.42
C PHE A 74 59.70 9.38 -38.07
N SER A 75 60.06 8.16 -37.65
CA SER A 75 59.39 6.94 -38.12
C SER A 75 58.07 6.65 -37.40
N VAL A 76 57.86 7.20 -36.19
CA VAL A 76 56.63 7.03 -35.40
C VAL A 76 55.61 8.16 -35.66
N THR A 77 56.07 9.35 -36.04
CA THR A 77 55.19 10.50 -36.34
C THR A 77 54.24 10.34 -37.55
N PRO A 78 54.55 9.59 -38.62
CA PRO A 78 53.67 9.47 -39.80
C PRO A 78 52.34 8.76 -39.51
N ASP A 79 52.33 7.82 -38.56
CA ASP A 79 51.14 7.05 -38.18
C ASP A 79 50.30 7.75 -37.09
N GLN A 80 50.86 8.73 -36.39
CA GLN A 80 50.18 9.52 -35.36
C GLN A 80 48.86 10.17 -35.83
N PRO A 81 48.77 10.85 -36.99
CA PRO A 81 47.51 11.38 -37.48
C PRO A 81 46.49 10.30 -37.87
N ASN A 82 46.96 9.08 -38.16
CA ASN A 82 46.08 7.95 -38.46
C ASN A 82 45.49 7.36 -37.16
N HIS A 83 46.32 7.20 -36.14
CA HIS A 83 45.87 6.83 -34.79
C HIS A 83 44.91 7.87 -34.20
N GLU A 84 45.16 9.15 -34.41
CA GLU A 84 44.28 10.23 -33.96
C GLU A 84 42.92 10.21 -34.68
N LYS A 85 42.88 9.92 -35.98
CA LYS A 85 41.63 9.71 -36.74
C LYS A 85 40.85 8.51 -36.24
N GLU A 86 41.50 7.38 -35.99
CA GLU A 86 40.84 6.18 -35.46
C GLU A 86 40.34 6.39 -34.02
N LEU A 87 41.11 7.09 -33.17
CA LEU A 87 40.64 7.49 -31.83
C LEU A 87 39.42 8.43 -31.90
N ASN A 88 39.41 9.36 -32.85
CA ASN A 88 38.27 10.27 -33.04
C ASN A 88 37.03 9.53 -33.58
N LYS A 89 37.19 8.54 -34.47
CA LYS A 89 36.09 7.64 -34.90
C LYS A 89 35.53 6.82 -33.75
N ILE A 90 36.41 6.22 -32.94
CA ILE A 90 35.98 5.43 -31.78
C ILE A 90 35.22 6.34 -30.82
N ARG A 91 35.73 7.55 -30.56
CA ARG A 91 35.08 8.52 -29.69
C ARG A 91 33.73 8.99 -30.23
N SER A 92 33.60 9.25 -31.53
CA SER A 92 32.33 9.67 -32.13
C SER A 92 31.30 8.55 -32.07
N HIS A 93 31.69 7.31 -32.38
CA HIS A 93 30.81 6.14 -32.28
C HIS A 93 30.32 5.91 -30.86
N LEU A 94 31.22 6.01 -29.87
CA LEU A 94 30.86 5.88 -28.46
C LEU A 94 29.88 6.97 -28.01
N CYS A 95 30.06 8.20 -28.49
CA CYS A 95 29.17 9.32 -28.17
C CYS A 95 27.78 9.12 -28.78
N GLU A 96 27.70 8.63 -30.03
CA GLU A 96 26.44 8.31 -30.72
C GLU A 96 25.71 7.15 -30.03
N GLU A 97 26.41 6.05 -29.71
CA GLU A 97 25.82 4.93 -28.95
C GLU A 97 25.35 5.36 -27.56
N GLU A 98 26.11 6.22 -26.87
CA GLU A 98 25.72 6.72 -25.54
C GLU A 98 24.46 7.59 -25.61
N GLU A 99 24.31 8.43 -26.64
CA GLU A 99 23.08 9.18 -26.88
C GLU A 99 21.88 8.25 -27.17
N ASP A 100 22.03 7.28 -28.05
CA ASP A 100 20.98 6.30 -28.36
C ASP A 100 20.58 5.47 -27.14
N HIS A 101 21.56 5.02 -26.36
CA HIS A 101 21.33 4.33 -25.09
C HIS A 101 20.64 5.22 -24.07
N SER A 102 21.06 6.48 -23.94
CA SER A 102 20.44 7.44 -23.02
C SER A 102 18.97 7.69 -23.38
N SER A 103 18.67 7.82 -24.68
CA SER A 103 17.30 7.97 -25.20
C SER A 103 16.44 6.73 -24.95
N ALA A 104 16.98 5.53 -25.20
CA ALA A 104 16.29 4.29 -24.89
C ALA A 104 16.03 4.14 -23.39
N GLN A 105 17.02 4.47 -22.55
CA GLN A 105 16.89 4.42 -21.09
C GLN A 105 15.87 5.45 -20.58
N GLU A 106 15.79 6.63 -21.19
CA GLU A 106 14.80 7.65 -20.85
C GLU A 106 13.38 7.21 -21.22
N ARG A 107 13.20 6.58 -22.38
CA ARG A 107 11.91 5.98 -22.74
C ARG A 107 11.46 4.92 -21.74
N MET A 108 12.39 4.05 -21.30
CA MET A 108 12.09 3.07 -20.26
C MET A 108 11.76 3.74 -18.91
N ARG A 109 12.47 4.80 -18.52
CA ARG A 109 12.16 5.56 -17.30
C ARG A 109 10.76 6.14 -17.35
N ASN A 110 10.38 6.74 -18.48
CA ASN A 110 9.04 7.30 -18.67
C ASN A 110 7.96 6.22 -18.62
N GLU A 111 8.16 5.08 -19.30
CA GLU A 111 7.20 3.96 -19.24
C GLU A 111 7.05 3.41 -17.81
N ILE A 112 8.15 3.29 -17.05
CA ILE A 112 8.10 2.90 -15.64
C ILE A 112 7.31 3.92 -14.81
N SER A 113 7.53 5.23 -15.04
CA SER A 113 6.78 6.29 -14.37
C SER A 113 5.29 6.23 -14.68
N ASP A 114 4.92 6.10 -15.96
CA ASP A 114 3.52 6.00 -16.42
C ASP A 114 2.82 4.77 -15.80
N LEU A 115 3.49 3.60 -15.83
CA LEU A 115 2.96 2.37 -15.23
C LEU A 115 2.82 2.48 -13.70
N THR A 116 3.74 3.19 -13.05
CA THR A 116 3.70 3.42 -11.59
C THR A 116 2.52 4.33 -11.22
N GLU A 117 2.27 5.37 -12.01
CA GLU A 117 1.11 6.25 -11.81
C GLU A 117 -0.21 5.52 -12.06
N GLU A 118 -0.28 4.73 -13.14
CA GLU A 118 -1.47 3.92 -13.45
C GLU A 118 -1.78 2.91 -12.34
N LEU A 119 -0.74 2.27 -11.79
CA LEU A 119 -0.89 1.36 -10.66
C LEU A 119 -1.46 2.08 -9.43
N HIS A 120 -0.91 3.24 -9.08
CA HIS A 120 -1.40 4.03 -7.95
C HIS A 120 -2.87 4.45 -8.14
N GLN A 121 -3.25 4.87 -9.35
CA GLN A 121 -4.63 5.23 -9.66
C GLN A 121 -5.58 4.04 -9.56
N LYS A 122 -5.13 2.84 -9.95
CA LYS A 122 -5.87 1.58 -9.77
C LYS A 122 -6.05 1.24 -8.29
N GLU A 123 -5.03 1.41 -7.46
CA GLU A 123 -5.13 1.21 -6.01
C GLU A 123 -6.18 2.12 -5.36
N ILE A 124 -6.19 3.41 -5.73
CA ILE A 124 -7.20 4.38 -5.27
C ILE A 124 -8.61 3.94 -5.69
N THR A 125 -8.74 3.48 -6.94
CA THR A 125 -10.02 3.02 -7.50
C THR A 125 -10.53 1.79 -6.76
N ILE A 126 -9.66 0.80 -6.53
CA ILE A 126 -9.97 -0.41 -5.76
C ILE A 126 -10.40 -0.03 -4.34
N ALA A 127 -9.63 0.80 -3.63
CA ALA A 127 -9.97 1.24 -2.28
C ALA A 127 -11.35 1.94 -2.21
N THR A 128 -11.69 2.72 -3.24
CA THR A 128 -12.99 3.39 -3.35
C THR A 128 -14.14 2.41 -3.59
N ILE A 129 -13.96 1.46 -4.51
CA ILE A 129 -14.96 0.42 -4.80
C ILE A 129 -15.15 -0.47 -3.57
N MET A 130 -14.09 -0.89 -2.90
CA MET A 130 -14.16 -1.67 -1.67
C MET A 130 -14.95 -0.96 -0.57
N ARG A 131 -14.70 0.34 -0.36
CA ARG A 131 -15.45 1.14 0.62
C ARG A 131 -16.94 1.17 0.27
N ARG A 132 -17.30 1.35 -1.01
CA ARG A 132 -18.69 1.33 -1.47
C ARG A 132 -19.34 -0.05 -1.32
N ALA A 133 -18.62 -1.11 -1.63
CA ALA A 133 -19.08 -2.49 -1.46
C ALA A 133 -19.40 -2.80 0.01
N ALA A 134 -18.50 -2.44 0.93
CA ALA A 134 -18.72 -2.63 2.37
C ALA A 134 -19.95 -1.88 2.90
N LEU A 135 -20.23 -0.68 2.39
CA LEU A 135 -21.44 0.07 2.73
C LEU A 135 -22.71 -0.64 2.24
N LEU A 136 -22.71 -1.10 0.99
CA LEU A 136 -23.83 -1.84 0.42
C LEU A 136 -24.07 -3.17 1.14
N GLU A 137 -23.02 -3.91 1.49
CA GLU A 137 -23.12 -5.14 2.29
C GLU A 137 -23.80 -4.88 3.64
N ARG A 138 -23.40 -3.81 4.34
CA ARG A 138 -24.03 -3.43 5.61
C ARG A 138 -25.50 -3.07 5.43
N GLN A 139 -25.84 -2.34 4.37
CA GLN A 139 -27.21 -1.98 4.05
C GLN A 139 -28.08 -3.21 3.78
N LEU A 140 -27.62 -4.12 2.92
CA LEU A 140 -28.32 -5.37 2.62
C LEU A 140 -28.52 -6.24 3.86
N LYS A 141 -27.52 -6.33 4.73
CA LYS A 141 -27.61 -7.07 5.99
C LYS A 141 -28.71 -6.52 6.91
N MET A 142 -28.80 -5.20 7.06
CA MET A 142 -29.86 -4.57 7.85
C MET A 142 -31.24 -4.76 7.22
N GLU A 143 -31.34 -4.66 5.89
CA GLU A 143 -32.61 -4.88 5.17
C GLU A 143 -33.10 -6.33 5.34
N LEU A 144 -32.21 -7.31 5.22
CA LEU A 144 -32.51 -8.72 5.48
C LEU A 144 -33.01 -8.93 6.91
N GLU A 145 -32.32 -8.36 7.92
CA GLU A 145 -32.74 -8.47 9.32
C GLU A 145 -34.14 -7.87 9.55
N ILE A 146 -34.44 -6.73 8.92
CA ILE A 146 -35.78 -6.11 8.98
C ILE A 146 -36.82 -7.03 8.34
N LYS A 147 -36.53 -7.60 7.16
CA LYS A 147 -37.44 -8.52 6.47
C LYS A 147 -37.70 -9.78 7.29
N GLU A 148 -36.68 -10.37 7.92
CA GLU A 148 -36.81 -11.51 8.83
C GLU A 148 -37.71 -11.18 10.02
N LYS A 149 -37.49 -10.02 10.67
CA LYS A 149 -38.35 -9.56 11.78
C LYS A 149 -39.80 -9.35 11.34
N MET A 150 -40.03 -8.82 10.13
CA MET A 150 -41.37 -8.63 9.57
C MET A 150 -42.04 -9.96 9.24
N LEU A 151 -41.30 -10.91 8.70
CA LEU A 151 -41.79 -12.26 8.41
C LEU A 151 -42.23 -12.98 9.70
N ALA A 152 -41.42 -12.91 10.76
CA ALA A 152 -41.77 -13.48 12.07
C ALA A 152 -43.07 -12.85 12.63
N LYS A 153 -43.22 -11.52 12.54
CA LYS A 153 -44.46 -10.82 12.95
C LYS A 153 -45.66 -11.29 12.13
N HIS A 154 -45.50 -11.45 10.82
CA HIS A 154 -46.55 -11.93 9.93
C HIS A 154 -46.98 -13.36 10.29
N GLN A 155 -46.04 -14.28 10.53
CA GLN A 155 -46.33 -15.66 10.94
C GLN A 155 -47.14 -15.71 12.25
N VAL A 156 -46.76 -14.93 13.27
CA VAL A 156 -47.51 -14.85 14.52
C VAL A 156 -48.92 -14.31 14.28
N SER A 157 -49.07 -13.29 13.42
CA SER A 157 -50.38 -12.76 13.06
C SER A 157 -51.25 -13.80 12.33
N ASP A 158 -50.67 -14.56 11.41
CA ASP A 158 -51.36 -15.62 10.68
C ASP A 158 -51.84 -16.76 11.61
N ILE A 159 -51.00 -17.18 12.58
CA ILE A 159 -51.40 -18.15 13.61
C ILE A 159 -52.58 -17.61 14.43
N ARG A 160 -52.51 -16.35 14.88
CA ARG A 160 -53.62 -15.71 15.62
C ARG A 160 -54.89 -15.63 14.79
N TYR A 161 -54.78 -15.25 13.52
CA TYR A 161 -55.92 -15.19 12.61
C TYR A 161 -56.55 -16.57 12.41
N LYS A 162 -55.75 -17.62 12.20
CA LYS A 162 -56.23 -19.01 12.10
C LYS A 162 -56.94 -19.46 13.37
N ALA A 163 -56.41 -19.12 14.56
CA ALA A 163 -57.04 -19.42 15.84
C ALA A 163 -58.41 -18.73 15.98
N VAL A 164 -58.47 -17.41 15.73
CA VAL A 164 -59.72 -16.64 15.76
C VAL A 164 -60.72 -17.16 14.72
N ARG A 165 -60.26 -17.55 13.53
CA ARG A 165 -61.12 -18.17 12.51
C ARG A 165 -61.71 -19.50 12.99
N ALA A 166 -60.89 -20.35 13.62
CA ALA A 166 -61.34 -21.63 14.16
C ALA A 166 -62.36 -21.44 15.29
N GLU A 167 -62.12 -20.47 16.18
CA GLU A 167 -63.07 -20.09 17.23
C GLU A 167 -64.39 -19.56 16.65
N ASN A 168 -64.32 -18.65 15.67
CA ASN A 168 -65.52 -18.16 14.98
C ASN A 168 -66.28 -19.26 14.26
N ALA A 169 -65.59 -20.23 13.65
CA ALA A 169 -66.24 -21.39 13.04
C ALA A 169 -66.92 -22.27 14.10
N HIS A 170 -66.28 -22.47 15.25
CA HIS A 170 -66.87 -23.20 16.38
C HIS A 170 -68.09 -22.47 16.95
N LEU A 171 -68.00 -21.17 17.22
CA LEU A 171 -69.12 -20.34 17.68
C LEU A 171 -70.27 -20.34 16.67
N LYS A 172 -69.97 -20.21 15.36
CA LYS A 172 -70.97 -20.33 14.29
C LYS A 172 -71.63 -21.71 14.30
N GLY A 173 -70.85 -22.77 14.50
CA GLY A 173 -71.38 -24.14 14.65
C GLY A 173 -72.30 -24.30 15.87
N MET A 174 -71.92 -23.74 17.03
CA MET A 174 -72.76 -23.73 18.24
C MET A 174 -74.03 -22.90 18.08
N MET A 175 -73.97 -21.83 17.29
CA MET A 175 -75.14 -21.04 16.93
C MET A 175 -76.06 -21.76 15.92
N GLY A 176 -75.62 -22.85 15.28
CA GLY A 176 -76.41 -23.57 14.28
C GLY A 176 -76.74 -22.72 13.04
N ASP A 177 -77.54 -23.28 12.11
CA ASP A 177 -78.10 -22.56 10.95
C ASP A 177 -79.22 -21.58 11.37
N LEU A 178 -79.04 -20.89 12.49
CA LEU A 178 -79.95 -19.85 12.93
C LEU A 178 -79.84 -18.67 11.96
N ASP A 179 -80.88 -18.51 11.16
CA ASP A 179 -81.14 -17.30 10.37
C ASP A 179 -80.90 -16.07 11.26
N PRO A 180 -79.97 -15.15 10.91
CA PRO A 180 -79.70 -13.95 11.70
C PRO A 180 -80.96 -13.14 12.04
N GLY A 181 -82.03 -13.27 11.23
CA GLY A 181 -83.34 -12.68 11.50
C GLY A 181 -84.10 -13.26 12.70
N ARG A 182 -83.87 -14.53 13.08
CA ARG A 182 -84.52 -15.17 14.24
C ARG A 182 -83.85 -14.87 15.57
N TYR A 183 -82.60 -14.40 15.60
CA TYR A 183 -81.89 -14.10 16.86
C TYR A 183 -82.53 -12.95 17.65
N MET A 184 -83.14 -11.99 16.94
CA MET A 184 -83.96 -10.92 17.54
C MET A 184 -85.39 -11.36 17.85
N SER A 185 -85.79 -12.55 17.39
CA SER A 185 -87.11 -13.16 17.54
C SER A 185 -87.00 -14.52 18.23
N MET A 186 -86.01 -14.70 19.11
CA MET A 186 -86.07 -15.76 20.11
C MET A 186 -87.23 -15.37 21.03
N ASP A 187 -88.16 -16.27 21.33
CA ASP A 187 -89.22 -16.04 22.32
C ASP A 187 -88.60 -15.92 23.73
N CYS A 188 -87.88 -14.83 23.97
CA CYS A 188 -87.43 -14.37 25.27
C CYS A 188 -88.62 -14.19 26.19
N THR A 189 -89.79 -13.91 25.62
CA THR A 189 -91.07 -13.72 26.29
C THR A 189 -91.32 -14.78 27.37
N ASN A 190 -91.13 -16.08 27.10
CA ASN A 190 -91.52 -17.10 28.09
C ASN A 190 -90.60 -17.09 29.34
N ARG A 191 -89.29 -16.92 29.15
CA ARG A 191 -88.32 -16.79 30.25
C ARG A 191 -88.43 -15.43 30.95
N GLU A 192 -88.68 -14.37 30.18
CA GLU A 192 -88.91 -13.00 30.64
C GLU A 192 -90.17 -12.90 31.49
N HIS A 193 -91.27 -13.56 31.08
CA HIS A 193 -92.55 -13.61 31.80
C HIS A 193 -92.43 -14.43 33.08
N SER A 194 -91.71 -15.56 33.04
CA SER A 194 -91.39 -16.31 34.26
C SER A 194 -90.55 -15.47 35.23
N ARG A 195 -89.54 -14.74 34.74
CA ARG A 195 -88.75 -13.80 35.57
C ARG A 195 -89.62 -12.70 36.16
N HIS A 196 -90.45 -12.03 35.35
CA HIS A 196 -91.34 -10.97 35.81
C HIS A 196 -92.34 -11.47 36.86
N THR A 197 -92.91 -12.67 36.67
CA THR A 197 -93.84 -13.26 37.64
C THR A 197 -93.15 -13.55 38.97
N SER A 198 -91.93 -14.08 38.94
CA SER A 198 -91.12 -14.32 40.14
C SER A 198 -90.72 -13.01 40.83
N VAL A 199 -90.32 -11.99 40.07
CA VAL A 199 -89.98 -10.67 40.60
C VAL A 199 -91.18 -10.03 41.27
N ASN A 200 -92.36 -10.00 40.63
CA ASN A 200 -93.58 -9.46 41.24
C ASN A 200 -93.99 -10.20 42.53
N LYS A 201 -93.86 -11.53 42.56
CA LYS A 201 -94.12 -12.31 43.80
C LYS A 201 -93.18 -11.89 44.93
N LEU A 202 -91.89 -11.75 44.63
CA LEU A 202 -90.90 -11.33 45.61
C LEU A 202 -91.12 -9.88 46.04
N GLU A 203 -91.49 -8.97 45.14
CA GLU A 203 -91.82 -7.59 45.47
C GLU A 203 -93.03 -7.50 46.41
N TYR A 204 -94.09 -8.26 46.14
CA TYR A 204 -95.25 -8.33 47.02
C TYR A 204 -94.89 -8.88 48.40
N GLU A 205 -94.09 -9.94 48.47
CA GLU A 205 -93.56 -10.44 49.74
C GLU A 205 -92.69 -9.40 50.45
N ASN A 206 -91.84 -8.69 49.72
CA ASN A 206 -90.96 -7.67 50.28
C ASN A 206 -91.78 -6.52 50.88
N GLU A 207 -92.82 -6.06 50.18
CA GLU A 207 -93.69 -4.99 50.65
C GLU A 207 -94.54 -5.43 51.86
N ARG A 208 -94.96 -6.70 51.88
CA ARG A 208 -95.60 -7.30 53.06
C ARG A 208 -94.65 -7.35 54.25
N LEU A 209 -93.42 -7.83 54.06
CA LEU A 209 -92.40 -7.88 55.10
C LEU A 209 -92.00 -6.48 55.59
N ARG A 210 -91.93 -5.49 54.70
CA ARG A 210 -91.71 -4.08 55.07
C ARG A 210 -92.86 -3.52 55.89
N ASN A 211 -94.10 -3.84 55.52
CA ASN A 211 -95.27 -3.48 56.32
C ASN A 211 -95.26 -4.17 57.69
N ASP A 212 -94.90 -5.45 57.75
CA ASP A 212 -94.80 -6.19 59.00
C ASP A 212 -93.65 -5.66 59.88
N LEU A 213 -92.51 -5.30 59.29
CA LEU A 213 -91.43 -4.58 59.97
C LEU A 213 -91.88 -3.22 60.47
N ALA A 214 -92.59 -2.43 59.67
CA ALA A 214 -93.12 -1.14 60.08
C ALA A 214 -94.12 -1.27 61.23
N LYS A 215 -94.99 -2.30 61.20
CA LYS A 215 -95.91 -2.64 62.29
C LYS A 215 -95.16 -3.10 63.54
N LEU A 216 -94.11 -3.90 63.42
CA LEU A 216 -93.25 -4.29 64.55
C LEU A 216 -92.53 -3.08 65.16
N HIS A 217 -92.04 -2.17 64.32
CA HIS A 217 -91.45 -0.90 64.77
C HIS A 217 -92.48 0.01 65.44
N ALA A 218 -93.72 0.08 64.95
CA ALA A 218 -94.80 0.87 65.53
C ALA A 218 -95.38 0.26 66.83
N ASN A 219 -95.36 -1.07 66.98
CA ASN A 219 -95.88 -1.78 68.15
C ASN A 219 -94.86 -1.90 69.31
N GLY A 220 -93.77 -1.13 69.26
CA GLY A 220 -92.93 -0.84 70.43
C GLY A 220 -92.21 -2.05 71.04
N LYS A 221 -91.03 -2.38 70.50
CA LYS A 221 -89.84 -2.85 71.24
C LYS A 221 -88.60 -2.78 70.35
N SER A 222 -87.75 -1.79 70.60
CA SER A 222 -86.39 -1.72 70.08
C SER A 222 -85.55 -2.87 70.64
N ALA A 223 -85.42 -3.94 69.88
CA ALA A 223 -84.30 -4.84 69.99
C ALA A 223 -83.49 -4.66 68.70
N TRP A 224 -82.22 -4.28 68.80
CA TRP A 224 -81.29 -3.93 67.70
C TRP A 224 -81.11 -2.44 67.38
N ASP A 225 -81.02 -1.60 68.41
CA ASP A 225 -80.04 -0.51 68.38
C ASP A 225 -78.67 -1.14 68.65
N ASN A 226 -77.98 -1.64 67.62
CA ASN A 226 -76.55 -1.99 67.60
C ASN A 226 -76.20 -2.70 66.27
N HIS A 227 -76.14 -1.97 65.15
CA HIS A 227 -75.26 -2.38 64.04
C HIS A 227 -74.95 -1.24 63.05
N LYS A 228 -74.72 -0.02 63.55
CA LYS A 228 -74.16 1.07 62.74
C LYS A 228 -72.63 0.99 62.66
N THR A 229 -72.08 -0.20 62.41
CA THR A 229 -70.64 -0.41 62.15
C THR A 229 -70.40 -1.69 61.33
N TYR A 230 -70.88 -1.73 60.09
CA TYR A 230 -70.25 -2.56 59.06
C TYR A 230 -70.46 -1.87 57.72
N GLU A 231 -69.70 -0.80 57.53
CA GLU A 231 -69.54 -0.23 56.19
C GLU A 231 -68.81 -1.25 55.33
N GLU A 232 -69.52 -1.67 54.30
CA GLU A 232 -69.25 -2.75 53.36
C GLU A 232 -67.95 -2.48 52.55
N PRO A 233 -66.86 -3.25 52.76
CA PRO A 233 -65.58 -3.06 52.05
C PRO A 233 -65.65 -3.21 50.52
N GLY A 234 -66.77 -3.72 49.99
CA GLY A 234 -66.99 -3.91 48.55
C GLY A 234 -67.30 -2.63 47.76
N ARG A 235 -67.86 -1.59 48.39
CA ARG A 235 -68.26 -0.36 47.67
C ARG A 235 -67.06 0.54 47.33
N TYR A 236 -66.07 0.61 48.23
CA TYR A 236 -64.81 1.31 47.96
C TYR A 236 -63.93 0.57 46.95
N ALA A 237 -63.94 -0.76 46.93
CA ALA A 237 -63.16 -1.57 45.97
C ALA A 237 -63.65 -1.40 44.52
N TYR A 238 -64.96 -1.35 44.30
CA TYR A 238 -65.54 -1.11 42.97
C TYR A 238 -65.29 0.33 42.49
N GLN A 239 -65.35 1.31 43.39
CA GLN A 239 -65.09 2.71 43.06
C GLN A 239 -63.59 2.98 42.77
N ASN A 240 -62.68 2.24 43.43
CA ASN A 240 -61.24 2.31 43.15
C ASN A 240 -60.84 1.62 41.83
N LYS A 241 -61.50 0.52 41.44
CA LYS A 241 -61.25 -0.13 40.13
C LYS A 241 -61.58 0.78 38.95
N ILE A 242 -62.71 1.49 39.01
CA ILE A 242 -63.14 2.44 37.97
C ILE A 242 -62.21 3.67 37.91
N LYS A 243 -61.63 4.09 39.05
CA LYS A 243 -60.65 5.20 39.09
C LYS A 243 -59.26 4.81 38.57
N MET A 244 -58.79 3.58 38.78
CA MET A 244 -57.51 3.10 38.22
C MET A 244 -57.57 2.94 36.70
N GLU A 245 -58.66 2.38 36.16
CA GLU A 245 -58.84 2.13 34.72
C GLU A 245 -58.94 3.43 33.90
N LYS A 246 -59.48 4.50 34.51
CA LYS A 246 -59.59 5.84 33.89
C LYS A 246 -58.28 6.65 33.95
N ASN A 247 -57.31 6.23 34.76
CA ASN A 247 -56.02 6.90 34.92
C ASN A 247 -54.89 6.24 34.10
N GLU A 248 -54.98 4.95 33.78
CA GLU A 248 -54.02 4.28 32.88
C GLU A 248 -54.12 4.78 31.43
N HIS A 249 -55.30 5.18 30.96
CA HIS A 249 -55.47 5.71 29.60
C HIS A 249 -54.98 7.16 29.42
N ARG A 250 -54.60 7.87 30.49
CA ARG A 250 -53.99 9.21 30.42
C ARG A 250 -52.48 9.23 30.70
N LEU A 251 -51.86 8.11 31.06
CA LEU A 251 -50.45 8.01 31.44
C LEU A 251 -49.62 7.15 30.45
N ARG A 252 -49.94 7.20 29.15
CA ARG A 252 -49.11 6.64 28.07
C ARG A 252 -48.70 7.67 27.01
N GLN A 253 -49.06 8.93 27.21
CA GLN A 253 -48.59 10.07 26.43
C GLN A 253 -48.06 11.08 27.45
N ASP A 254 -46.81 11.50 27.27
CA ASP A 254 -46.06 12.49 28.06
C ASP A 254 -45.20 11.93 29.21
N CYS A 255 -43.96 11.53 28.86
CA CYS A 255 -42.77 11.62 29.71
C CYS A 255 -41.48 11.54 28.85
N GLU A 256 -41.08 12.69 28.30
CA GLU A 256 -39.73 13.26 28.44
C GLU A 256 -40.00 14.63 29.08
N PRO A 257 -39.30 15.10 30.16
CA PRO A 257 -37.90 15.54 30.03
C PRO A 257 -37.02 15.54 31.32
N SER A 258 -35.70 15.42 31.12
CA SER A 258 -34.58 16.22 31.68
C SER A 258 -34.53 16.69 33.17
N GLY A 259 -33.37 16.47 33.84
CA GLY A 259 -32.92 17.39 34.92
C GLY A 259 -31.73 17.02 35.84
N SER A 260 -30.49 17.37 35.43
CA SER A 260 -29.37 17.97 36.26
C SER A 260 -28.68 17.16 37.38
N ALA A 261 -27.40 17.27 37.74
CA ALA A 261 -26.26 18.15 37.39
C ALA A 261 -24.92 17.48 37.80
N THR A 262 -23.78 17.80 37.15
CA THR A 262 -22.46 18.12 37.77
C THR A 262 -21.45 18.65 36.72
N SER A 263 -21.07 19.93 36.90
CA SER A 263 -19.85 20.71 36.56
C SER A 263 -19.28 20.88 35.12
N PRO A 264 -18.75 22.08 34.76
CA PRO A 264 -18.36 22.45 33.39
C PRO A 264 -16.84 22.63 33.18
N LEU A 265 -16.33 22.32 31.97
CA LEU A 265 -15.17 22.98 31.34
C LEU A 265 -15.25 22.81 29.80
N PRO A 266 -14.64 23.71 28.99
CA PRO A 266 -15.11 24.04 27.64
C PRO A 266 -14.35 23.31 26.52
N PRO A 267 -14.92 23.22 25.29
CA PRO A 267 -14.12 22.96 24.11
C PRO A 267 -14.04 24.14 23.14
N LEU A 268 -12.82 24.29 22.65
CA LEU A 268 -12.30 25.17 21.62
C LEU A 268 -13.19 25.33 20.37
N SER A 269 -13.19 26.57 19.90
CA SER A 269 -13.48 26.99 18.54
C SER A 269 -12.49 26.40 17.54
N LEU A 270 -12.98 25.78 16.46
CA LEU A 270 -12.25 25.69 15.19
C LEU A 270 -13.26 25.86 14.04
N GLN A 271 -13.18 27.04 13.43
CA GLN A 271 -13.84 27.41 12.18
C GLN A 271 -13.30 26.57 11.02
N MET A 272 -14.19 26.16 10.09
CA MET A 272 -13.86 26.20 8.66
C MET A 272 -15.14 26.26 7.80
N LYS A 273 -15.60 27.50 7.60
CA LYS A 273 -16.03 28.11 6.33
C LYS A 273 -16.65 27.19 5.25
N GLU A 274 -17.97 27.11 5.25
CA GLU A 274 -18.79 26.84 4.05
C GLU A 274 -18.83 28.05 3.13
N MET A 275 -18.72 27.81 1.82
CA MET A 275 -19.10 28.75 0.77
C MET A 275 -20.32 28.19 0.02
N THR A 276 -21.45 28.87 0.25
CA THR A 276 -22.53 29.18 -0.71
C THR A 276 -23.31 28.05 -1.41
N SER A 277 -24.56 27.93 -0.95
CA SER A 277 -25.82 27.45 -1.59
C SER A 277 -26.03 27.96 -3.06
N PRO A 278 -27.03 27.46 -3.86
CA PRO A 278 -28.47 27.57 -3.55
C PRO A 278 -29.37 26.35 -3.86
N LEU A 279 -30.20 26.01 -2.86
CA LEU A 279 -31.67 25.83 -2.85
C LEU A 279 -32.42 25.12 -4.03
N VAL A 280 -33.24 24.12 -3.67
CA VAL A 280 -34.67 23.84 -4.02
C VAL A 280 -34.91 22.35 -3.69
N SER A 281 -35.46 22.01 -2.52
CA SER A 281 -36.89 21.74 -2.25
C SER A 281 -37.56 20.84 -3.29
N ASP A 282 -37.68 19.54 -2.98
CA ASP A 282 -38.99 18.91 -2.85
C ASP A 282 -38.87 17.56 -2.12
N GLU A 283 -39.62 17.47 -1.01
CA GLU A 283 -40.08 16.19 -0.49
C GLU A 283 -41.10 15.63 -1.48
N GLU A 284 -40.74 14.59 -2.23
CA GLU A 284 -41.73 13.67 -2.79
C GLU A 284 -41.61 12.32 -2.11
N VAL A 285 -42.60 12.07 -1.26
CA VAL A 285 -43.02 10.76 -0.79
C VAL A 285 -43.33 9.90 -2.02
N PHE A 286 -42.41 9.02 -2.41
CA PHE A 286 -42.69 8.01 -3.42
C PHE A 286 -43.45 6.84 -2.79
N PRO A 287 -44.65 6.47 -3.30
CA PRO A 287 -45.42 5.35 -2.80
C PRO A 287 -44.69 4.03 -3.09
N LEU A 288 -44.54 3.24 -2.02
CA LEU A 288 -44.10 1.85 -2.02
C LEU A 288 -44.99 1.02 -2.96
N SER A 289 -44.41 0.56 -4.07
CA SER A 289 -44.86 -0.64 -4.76
C SER A 289 -43.63 -1.50 -5.04
N PRO A 290 -43.64 -2.78 -4.66
CA PRO A 290 -42.50 -3.65 -4.90
C PRO A 290 -42.38 -3.91 -6.40
N PRO A 291 -41.19 -3.78 -7.01
CA PRO A 291 -40.95 -4.41 -8.29
C PRO A 291 -40.93 -5.92 -8.02
N ASP A 292 -42.02 -6.62 -8.34
CA ASP A 292 -41.89 -8.00 -8.79
C ASP A 292 -40.94 -7.95 -9.98
N MET A 293 -39.77 -8.59 -9.86
CA MET A 293 -38.99 -9.19 -10.95
C MET A 293 -37.72 -9.80 -10.38
N SER A 294 -37.50 -11.08 -10.66
CA SER A 294 -36.19 -11.71 -10.67
C SER A 294 -35.18 -10.79 -11.34
N PHE A 295 -34.28 -10.18 -10.57
CA PHE A 295 -33.21 -9.37 -11.16
C PHE A 295 -32.33 -10.29 -12.00
N PRO A 296 -32.24 -10.09 -13.33
CA PRO A 296 -31.15 -10.68 -14.09
C PRO A 296 -29.86 -10.17 -13.45
N ALA A 297 -28.86 -11.04 -13.25
CA ALA A 297 -27.52 -10.58 -12.95
C ALA A 297 -27.20 -9.39 -13.87
N SER A 298 -26.67 -8.29 -13.31
CA SER A 298 -26.40 -7.09 -14.11
C SER A 298 -25.65 -7.49 -15.39
N LEU A 299 -25.94 -6.87 -16.53
CA LEU A 299 -25.34 -7.25 -17.83
C LEU A 299 -23.80 -7.37 -17.74
N ALA A 300 -23.17 -6.54 -16.90
CA ALA A 300 -21.75 -6.61 -16.57
C ALA A 300 -21.35 -7.89 -15.81
N ALA A 301 -22.12 -8.31 -14.80
CA ALA A 301 -21.89 -9.56 -14.08
C ALA A 301 -22.10 -10.80 -14.98
N GLN A 302 -23.10 -10.76 -15.86
CA GLN A 302 -23.31 -11.83 -16.84
C GLN A 302 -22.14 -11.94 -17.83
N HIS A 303 -21.65 -10.81 -18.34
CA HIS A 303 -20.49 -10.77 -19.23
C HIS A 303 -19.22 -11.27 -18.51
N PHE A 304 -19.00 -10.87 -17.26
CA PHE A 304 -17.86 -11.32 -16.46
C PHE A 304 -17.88 -12.84 -16.25
N LEU A 305 -19.04 -13.42 -15.93
CA LEU A 305 -19.18 -14.88 -15.76
C LEU A 305 -18.90 -15.65 -17.06
N LEU A 306 -19.40 -15.17 -18.20
CA LEU A 306 -19.13 -15.79 -19.51
C LEU A 306 -17.64 -15.70 -19.89
N GLU A 307 -17.02 -14.56 -19.61
CA GLU A 307 -15.60 -14.34 -19.83
C GLU A 307 -14.74 -15.26 -18.95
N GLU A 308 -15.11 -15.46 -17.68
CA GLU A 308 -14.41 -16.43 -16.83
C GLU A 308 -14.62 -17.87 -17.27
N GLU A 309 -15.82 -18.22 -17.71
CA GLU A 309 -16.06 -19.55 -18.27
C GLU A 309 -15.19 -19.79 -19.52
N ARG A 310 -14.96 -18.75 -20.35
CA ARG A 310 -14.02 -18.84 -21.47
C ARG A 310 -12.59 -19.05 -21.00
N ARG A 311 -12.11 -18.25 -20.03
CA ARG A 311 -10.75 -18.38 -19.47
C ARG A 311 -10.52 -19.77 -18.86
N ALA A 312 -11.51 -20.30 -18.14
CA ALA A 312 -11.43 -21.64 -17.56
C ALA A 312 -11.25 -22.72 -18.65
N LYS A 313 -12.01 -22.63 -19.75
CA LYS A 313 -11.90 -23.57 -20.88
C LYS A 313 -10.56 -23.45 -21.62
N GLU A 314 -10.05 -22.24 -21.78
CA GLU A 314 -8.72 -22.00 -22.38
C GLU A 314 -7.61 -22.62 -21.51
N LEU A 315 -7.68 -22.43 -20.19
CA LEU A 315 -6.74 -23.03 -19.24
C LEU A 315 -6.83 -24.56 -19.26
N GLU A 316 -8.03 -25.12 -19.26
CA GLU A 316 -8.24 -26.57 -19.36
C GLU A 316 -7.62 -27.13 -20.65
N LYS A 317 -7.82 -26.46 -21.79
CA LYS A 317 -7.21 -26.87 -23.07
C LYS A 317 -5.68 -26.80 -23.03
N LEU A 318 -5.12 -25.76 -22.42
CA LEU A 318 -3.67 -25.62 -22.26
C LEU A 318 -3.09 -26.74 -21.40
N LEU A 319 -3.75 -27.05 -20.27
CA LEU A 319 -3.36 -28.13 -19.38
C LEU A 319 -3.43 -29.49 -20.08
N ASN A 320 -4.50 -29.77 -20.82
CA ASN A 320 -4.63 -31.01 -21.58
C ASN A 320 -3.52 -31.13 -22.65
N THR A 321 -3.23 -30.04 -23.37
CA THR A 321 -2.13 -30.02 -24.35
C THR A 321 -0.78 -30.33 -23.70
N HIS A 322 -0.52 -29.76 -22.52
CA HIS A 322 0.71 -30.01 -21.78
C HIS A 322 0.80 -31.45 -21.26
N ILE A 323 -0.31 -32.01 -20.78
CA ILE A 323 -0.39 -33.42 -20.37
C ILE A 323 -0.08 -34.34 -21.56
N ASP A 324 -0.67 -34.08 -22.73
CA ASP A 324 -0.43 -34.86 -23.95
C ASP A 324 1.03 -34.78 -24.42
N GLU A 325 1.67 -33.61 -24.27
CA GLU A 325 3.08 -33.42 -24.57
C GLU A 325 3.97 -34.21 -23.60
N LEU A 326 3.67 -34.14 -22.29
CA LEU A 326 4.38 -34.92 -21.28
C LEU A 326 4.24 -36.43 -21.50
N GLN A 327 3.04 -36.90 -21.85
CA GLN A 327 2.81 -38.30 -22.19
C GLN A 327 3.62 -38.70 -23.42
N ARG A 328 3.58 -37.92 -24.51
CA ARG A 328 4.39 -38.18 -25.71
C ARG A 328 5.88 -38.19 -25.42
N HIS A 329 6.39 -37.25 -24.63
CA HIS A 329 7.80 -37.22 -24.26
C HIS A 329 8.20 -38.44 -23.42
N THR A 330 7.32 -38.86 -22.49
CA THR A 330 7.51 -40.04 -21.66
C THR A 330 7.54 -41.31 -22.51
N GLU A 331 6.57 -41.48 -23.42
CA GLU A 331 6.51 -42.61 -24.36
C GLU A 331 7.71 -42.64 -25.30
N PHE A 332 8.11 -41.49 -25.85
CA PHE A 332 9.30 -41.36 -26.68
C PHE A 332 10.54 -41.83 -25.92
N THR A 333 10.70 -41.37 -24.69
CA THR A 333 11.83 -41.73 -23.83
C THR A 333 11.83 -43.23 -23.54
N LEU A 334 10.69 -43.77 -23.09
CA LEU A 334 10.54 -45.21 -22.83
C LEU A 334 10.87 -46.04 -24.07
N ASN A 335 10.33 -45.69 -25.23
CA ASN A 335 10.58 -46.38 -26.50
C ASN A 335 12.05 -46.33 -26.92
N LYS A 336 12.73 -45.19 -26.70
CA LYS A 336 14.16 -45.03 -26.98
C LYS A 336 14.99 -46.03 -26.16
N TYR A 337 14.69 -46.18 -24.87
CA TYR A 337 15.43 -47.07 -23.99
C TYR A 337 15.04 -48.54 -24.14
N THR A 338 13.77 -48.87 -24.44
CA THR A 338 13.37 -50.24 -24.74
C THR A 338 13.94 -50.73 -26.07
N LYS A 339 13.95 -49.91 -27.12
CA LYS A 339 14.65 -50.23 -28.39
C LYS A 339 16.15 -50.40 -28.18
N LEU A 340 16.79 -49.54 -27.38
CA LEU A 340 18.21 -49.68 -27.05
C LEU A 340 18.50 -50.97 -26.28
N LYS A 341 17.59 -51.40 -25.40
CA LYS A 341 17.70 -52.68 -24.68
C LYS A 341 17.52 -53.89 -25.61
N GLN A 342 16.61 -53.81 -26.57
CA GLN A 342 16.34 -54.89 -27.53
C GLN A 342 17.49 -55.06 -28.54
N ASN A 343 18.11 -53.96 -28.99
CA ASN A 343 19.29 -53.98 -29.86
C ASN A 343 20.58 -54.46 -29.19
N ARG A 344 20.61 -54.58 -27.84
CA ARG A 344 21.75 -55.12 -27.08
C ARG A 344 21.66 -56.64 -26.83
N HIS A 345 20.54 -57.27 -27.21
CA HIS A 345 20.29 -58.70 -27.04
C HIS A 345 20.30 -59.49 -28.37
N ILE A 346 20.77 -58.87 -29.45
CA ILE A 346 21.18 -59.49 -30.71
C ILE A 346 22.70 -59.38 -30.76
#